data_AF-A0A3D1DYW3-F1
#
_entry.id   AF-A0A3D1DYW3-F1
#
_cell.length_a   1.000
_cell.length_b   1.000
_cell.length_c   1.000
_cell.angle_alpha   90.00
_cell.angle_beta   90.00
_cell.angle_gamma   90.00
#
_symmetry.space_group_name_H-M   'P 1'
#
loop_
_entity.id
_entity.type
_entity.pdbx_description
1 polymer ?
#
loop_
_entity_poly.entity_id
_entity_poly.type
_entity_poly.pdbx_seq_one_letter_code
_entity_poly.pdbx_strand_id
1 'polypeptide(L)' 'LGDIGHAIQTHAEDNRFSVVRDFTGHGLGQTFHCAPTVLHYGSPGA' A
#
# COMPACT_ATOMS: atom_id res chain seq x y z
N LEU A 1 7.13 -1.13 6.26
CA LEU A 1 6.48 -0.99 4.92
C LEU A 1 5.14 -0.24 5.02
N GLY A 2 4.56 -0.14 6.22
CA GLY A 2 3.31 0.55 6.48
C GLY A 2 3.36 2.06 6.20
N ASP A 3 4.55 2.68 6.19
CA ASP A 3 4.70 4.10 5.85
C ASP A 3 4.23 4.43 4.42
N ILE A 4 4.44 3.52 3.46
CA ILE A 4 3.96 3.69 2.08
C ILE A 4 2.42 3.70 2.08
N GLY A 5 1.82 2.74 2.76
CA GLY A 5 0.37 2.65 2.88
C GLY A 5 -0.22 3.85 3.63
N HIS A 6 0.44 4.32 4.69
CA HIS A 6 0.03 5.50 5.43
C HIS A 6 0.04 6.74 4.53
N ALA A 7 1.12 6.97 3.78
CA ALA A 7 1.22 8.12 2.88
C ALA A 7 0.15 8.13 1.78
N ILE A 8 -0.12 6.97 1.17
CA ILE A 8 -1.18 6.82 0.16
C ILE A 8 -2.55 7.10 0.79
N GLN A 9 -2.85 6.48 1.93
CA GLN A 9 -4.13 6.62 2.60
C GLN A 9 -4.40 8.06 3.02
N THR A 10 -3.45 8.74 3.66
CA THR A 10 -3.59 10.14 4.07
C THR A 10 -3.90 11.03 2.88
N HIS A 11 -3.16 10.89 1.77
CA HIS A 11 -3.42 11.70 0.58
C HIS A 11 -4.82 11.44 -0.02
N ALA A 12 -5.24 10.19 -0.11
CA ALA A 12 -6.55 9.84 -0.66
C ALA A 12 -7.71 10.36 0.20
N GLU A 13 -7.62 10.14 1.52
CA GLU A 13 -8.67 10.52 2.47
C GLU A 13 -8.81 12.04 2.60
N ASP A 14 -7.70 12.80 2.56
CA ASP A 14 -7.71 14.29 2.52
C ASP A 14 -8.45 14.85 1.29
N ASN A 15 -8.51 14.06 0.21
CA ASN A 15 -9.17 14.42 -1.04
C ASN A 15 -10.57 13.79 -1.19
N ARG A 16 -11.14 13.22 -0.11
CA ARG A 16 -12.45 12.56 -0.08
C ARG A 16 -12.55 11.32 -0.99
N PHE A 17 -11.43 10.62 -1.17
CA PHE A 17 -11.38 9.31 -1.82
C PHE A 17 -11.19 8.20 -0.79
N SER A 18 -11.28 6.94 -1.24
CA SER A 18 -11.02 5.74 -0.42
C SER A 18 -9.91 4.89 -1.03
N VAL A 19 -9.33 4.00 -0.21
CA VAL A 19 -8.29 3.05 -0.63
C VAL A 19 -8.87 1.64 -0.67
N VAL A 20 -8.74 0.97 -1.81
CA VAL A 20 -9.11 -0.43 -1.99
C VAL A 20 -8.24 -1.34 -1.11
N ARG A 21 -8.87 -2.31 -0.44
CA ARG A 21 -8.17 -3.21 0.51
C ARG A 21 -7.94 -4.63 0.01
N ASP A 22 -8.60 -5.01 -1.08
CA ASP A 22 -8.53 -6.37 -1.64
C ASP A 22 -7.31 -6.59 -2.54
N PHE A 23 -6.71 -5.50 -3.04
CA PHE A 23 -5.53 -5.54 -3.90
C PHE A 23 -4.36 -4.80 -3.28
N THR A 24 -3.17 -5.34 -3.50
CA THR A 24 -1.92 -4.88 -2.92
C THR A 24 -0.84 -4.86 -3.99
N GLY A 25 0.19 -4.05 -3.78
CA GLY A 25 1.43 -4.19 -4.54
C GLY A 25 2.18 -5.45 -4.13
N HIS A 26 3.14 -5.84 -4.95
CA HIS A 26 4.03 -6.97 -4.69
C HIS A 26 5.43 -6.68 -5.24
N GLY A 27 6.42 -7.45 -4.79
CA GLY A 27 7.72 -7.50 -5.44
C GLY A 27 7.62 -8.04 -6.86
N LEU A 28 8.56 -7.63 -7.71
CA LEU A 28 8.66 -8.06 -9.10
C LEU A 28 10.13 -8.37 -9.42
N GLY A 29 10.36 -9.42 -10.19
CA GLY A 29 11.71 -9.82 -10.65
C GLY A 29 11.64 -11.04 -11.57
N GLN A 30 12.40 -12.08 -11.27
CA GLN A 30 12.32 -13.37 -11.98
C GLN A 30 10.96 -14.07 -11.79
N THR A 31 10.21 -13.69 -10.74
CA THR A 31 8.84 -14.11 -10.52
C THR A 31 7.93 -12.89 -10.64
N PHE A 32 6.75 -13.09 -11.25
CA PHE A 32 5.84 -11.99 -11.54
C PHE A 32 5.26 -11.36 -10.27
N HIS A 33 4.79 -12.17 -9.32
CA HIS A 33 4.41 -11.73 -7.98
C HIS A 33 5.35 -12.38 -6.96
N CYS A 34 6.15 -11.58 -6.26
CA CYS A 34 6.99 -12.08 -5.16
C CYS A 34 6.91 -11.18 -3.93
N ALA A 35 7.50 -11.62 -2.82
CA ALA A 35 7.63 -10.79 -1.63
C ALA A 35 8.41 -9.49 -1.95
N PRO A 36 8.10 -8.37 -1.28
CA PRO A 36 7.10 -8.21 -0.23
C PRO A 36 5.69 -7.93 -0.74
N THR A 37 4.67 -8.21 0.07
CA THR A 37 3.33 -7.62 -0.10
C THR A 37 3.35 -6.16 0.36
N VAL A 38 2.82 -5.26 -0.47
CA VAL A 38 2.78 -3.81 -0.20
C VAL A 38 1.35 -3.34 -0.05
N LEU A 39 0.94 -3.08 1.20
CA LEU A 39 -0.38 -2.51 1.47
C LEU A 39 -0.43 -1.03 1.08
N HIS A 40 -1.56 -0.60 0.54
CA HIS A 40 -1.81 0.81 0.18
C HIS A 40 -2.44 1.61 1.33
N TYR A 41 -2.55 0.99 2.51
CA TYR A 41 -3.08 1.57 3.74
C TYR A 41 -2.20 1.11 4.90
N GLY A 42 -2.18 1.86 5.99
CA GLY A 42 -1.34 1.51 7.13
C GLY A 42 -1.18 2.60 8.17
N SER A 43 -0.45 2.24 9.23
CA SER A 43 0.03 3.17 10.26
C SER A 43 1.51 3.46 10.03
N PRO A 44 1.97 4.69 10.35
CA PRO A 44 3.39 5.02 10.26
C PRO A 44 4.20 4.17 11.25
N GLY A 45 5.40 3.77 10.85
CA GLY A 45 6.34 2.96 11.66
C GLY A 45 6.08 1.45 11.68
N ALA A 46 5.14 0.95 10.86
CA ALA A 46 4.82 -0.48 10.73
C ALA A 46 5.61 -1.21 9.64
#